data_AF-A0A0H4IUS0-F1
#
_entry.id   AF-A0A0H4IUS0-F1
#
_cell.length_a   1.000
_cell.length_b   1.000
_cell.length_c   1.000
_cell.angle_alpha   90.00
_cell.angle_beta   90.00
_cell.angle_gamma   90.00
#
_symmetry.space_group_name_H-M   'P 1'
#
loop_
_entity.id
_entity.type
_entity.pdbx_description
1 polymer ?
#
loop_
_entity_poly.entity_id
_entity_poly.type
_entity_poly.pdbx_seq_one_letter_code
_entity_poly.pdbx_strand_id
1 'polypeptide(L)'
;ITGRLNAFSPNSKKIHIDIDPSSINKNVRADVPIIGDVGHVLEDLVRLWRATAKTDKKTLYPWWEQIAKWRARDSLAFKPNNDVIMPQHAIQRLYELTKHLDTYITTEVG
;
A
#
# COMPACT_ATOMS: atom_id res chain seq x y z
N ILE A 1 11.57 4.38 -0.71
CA ILE A 1 12.75 3.88 -1.47
C ILE A 1 12.23 2.90 -2.52
N THR A 2 12.32 3.24 -3.81
CA THR A 2 11.80 2.42 -4.94
C THR A 2 12.76 1.31 -5.39
N GLY A 3 13.92 1.18 -4.74
CA GLY A 3 14.97 0.24 -5.14
C GLY A 3 15.52 0.57 -6.53
N ARG A 4 15.73 -0.43 -7.37
CA ARG A 4 16.18 -0.25 -8.76
C ARG A 4 15.03 0.27 -9.63
N LEU A 5 15.13 1.51 -10.11
CA LEU A 5 14.05 2.18 -10.86
C LEU A 5 13.60 1.42 -12.11
N ASN A 6 14.52 0.80 -12.85
CA ASN A 6 14.20 -0.01 -14.03
C ASN A 6 13.45 -1.31 -13.71
N ALA A 7 13.52 -1.79 -12.46
CA ALA A 7 12.77 -2.95 -11.97
C ALA A 7 11.52 -2.52 -11.17
N PHE A 8 11.28 -1.22 -11.00
CA PHE A 8 10.13 -0.72 -10.26
C PHE A 8 8.88 -0.73 -11.13
N SER A 9 8.04 -1.75 -10.95
CA SER A 9 6.79 -1.93 -11.68
C SER A 9 6.96 -1.86 -13.21
N PRO A 10 7.77 -2.76 -13.80
CA PRO A 10 8.28 -2.63 -15.17
C PRO A 10 7.19 -2.69 -16.26
N ASN A 11 6.03 -3.28 -15.96
CA ASN A 11 4.95 -3.51 -16.93
C ASN A 11 3.61 -2.87 -16.50
N SER A 12 3.65 -1.81 -15.69
CA SER A 12 2.44 -1.11 -15.24
C SER A 12 2.29 0.25 -15.89
N LYS A 13 1.04 0.62 -16.18
CA LYS A 13 0.63 2.02 -16.37
C LYS A 13 0.66 2.72 -15.01
N LYS A 14 1.30 3.88 -14.93
CA LYS A 14 1.58 4.62 -13.70
C LYS A 14 0.73 5.89 -13.66
N ILE A 15 -0.14 5.96 -12.67
CA ILE A 15 -0.96 7.14 -12.38
C ILE A 15 -0.41 7.73 -11.09
N HIS A 16 -0.04 9.01 -11.10
CA HIS A 16 0.57 9.68 -9.95
C HIS A 16 -0.25 10.93 -9.61
N ILE A 17 -0.86 10.92 -8.41
CA ILE A 17 -1.62 12.03 -7.86
C ILE A 17 -0.76 12.65 -6.76
N ASP A 18 -0.36 13.90 -6.92
CA ASP A 18 0.43 14.62 -5.93
C ASP A 18 -0.01 16.09 -5.88
N ILE A 19 -0.02 16.69 -4.70
CA ILE A 19 -0.39 18.10 -4.54
C ILE A 19 0.77 19.02 -4.95
N ASP A 20 2.02 18.55 -4.85
CA ASP A 20 3.21 19.29 -5.26
C ASP A 20 3.62 18.92 -6.70
N PRO A 21 3.57 19.87 -7.65
CA PRO A 21 4.06 19.66 -9.01
C PRO A 21 5.50 19.13 -9.08
N SER A 22 6.36 19.49 -8.12
CA SER A 22 7.78 19.12 -8.10
C SER A 22 8.02 17.62 -7.84
N SER A 23 7.05 16.93 -7.25
CA SER A 23 7.10 15.50 -6.97
C SER A 23 6.74 14.64 -8.19
N ILE A 24 5.96 15.19 -9.12
CA ILE A 24 5.58 14.50 -10.36
C ILE A 24 6.81 14.29 -11.24
N ASN A 25 6.97 13.06 -11.75
CA ASN A 25 8.10 12.65 -12.59
C ASN A 25 9.51 12.81 -11.97
N LYS A 26 9.62 13.10 -10.67
CA LYS A 26 10.90 13.31 -9.98
C LYS A 26 11.82 12.08 -10.03
N ASN A 27 11.27 10.89 -9.75
CA ASN A 27 12.02 9.63 -9.73
C ASN A 27 11.50 8.61 -10.73
N VAL A 28 10.18 8.54 -10.92
CA VAL A 28 9.51 7.60 -11.80
C VAL A 28 8.57 8.39 -12.68
N ARG A 29 8.67 8.20 -14.00
CA ARG A 29 7.78 8.84 -14.97
C ARG A 29 6.36 8.28 -14.82
N ALA A 30 5.40 9.15 -14.59
CA ALA A 30 3.98 8.85 -14.61
C ALA A 30 3.43 8.94 -16.04
N ASP A 31 2.54 8.01 -16.39
CA ASP A 31 1.81 8.04 -17.66
C ASP A 31 0.62 8.99 -17.58
N VAL A 32 0.01 9.12 -16.39
CA VAL A 32 -1.09 10.04 -16.11
C VAL A 32 -0.77 10.81 -14.81
N PRO A 33 -0.17 11.99 -14.90
CA PRO A 33 0.03 12.87 -13.75
C PRO A 33 -1.24 13.66 -13.43
N ILE A 34 -1.60 13.74 -12.15
CA ILE A 34 -2.71 14.55 -11.65
C ILE A 34 -2.15 15.42 -10.51
N ILE A 35 -2.26 16.73 -10.66
CA ILE A 35 -1.81 17.67 -9.63
C ILE A 35 -3.01 18.12 -8.83
N GLY A 36 -3.04 17.84 -7.53
CA GLY A 36 -4.12 18.25 -6.65
C GLY A 36 -4.16 17.52 -5.31
N ASP A 37 -5.04 17.98 -4.43
CA ASP A 37 -5.33 17.31 -3.17
C ASP A 37 -5.91 15.91 -3.42
N VAL A 38 -5.31 14.89 -2.80
CA VAL A 38 -5.71 13.49 -3.04
C VAL A 38 -7.11 13.18 -2.54
N GLY A 39 -7.59 13.88 -1.51
CA GLY A 39 -8.96 13.75 -0.99
C GLY A 39 -9.98 14.15 -2.04
N HIS A 40 -9.83 15.36 -2.60
CA HIS A 40 -10.72 15.85 -3.67
C HIS A 40 -10.62 15.00 -4.94
N VAL A 41 -9.41 14.63 -5.36
CA VAL A 41 -9.21 13.79 -6.56
C VAL A 41 -9.87 12.42 -6.39
N LEU A 42 -9.74 11.79 -5.21
CA LEU A 42 -10.39 10.50 -4.94
C LEU A 42 -11.92 10.61 -4.90
N GLU A 43 -12.46 11.70 -4.36
CA GLU A 43 -13.90 11.97 -4.37
C GLU A 43 -14.45 12.00 -5.80
N ASP A 44 -13.81 12.77 -6.68
CA ASP A 44 -14.19 12.85 -8.09
C ASP A 44 -14.05 11.51 -8.80
N LEU A 45 -12.96 10.77 -8.58
CA LEU A 45 -12.75 9.44 -9.14
C LEU A 45 -13.85 8.46 -8.72
N VAL A 46 -14.22 8.45 -7.43
CA VAL A 46 -15.29 7.58 -6.92
C VAL A 46 -16.65 7.98 -7.48
N ARG A 47 -16.93 9.28 -7.58
CA ARG A 47 -18.18 9.79 -8.17
C ARG A 47 -18.31 9.35 -9.63
N LEU A 48 -17.27 9.58 -10.44
CA LEU A 48 -17.23 9.19 -11.85
C LEU A 48 -17.32 7.67 -12.00
N TRP A 49 -16.59 6.91 -11.17
CA TRP A 49 -16.64 5.46 -11.19
C TRP A 49 -18.05 4.94 -10.91
N ARG A 50 -18.74 5.44 -9.89
CA ARG A 50 -20.11 5.01 -9.58
C ARG A 50 -21.10 5.33 -10.71
N ALA A 51 -20.88 6.44 -11.43
CA ALA A 51 -21.75 6.84 -12.53
C ALA A 51 -21.49 6.07 -13.83
N THR A 52 -20.28 5.58 -14.07
CA THR A 52 -19.85 5.11 -15.40
C THR A 52 -19.32 3.67 -15.42
N ALA A 53 -18.85 3.14 -14.30
CA ALA A 53 -18.10 1.91 -14.29
C ALA A 53 -19.02 0.69 -14.43
N LYS A 54 -18.84 -0.05 -15.53
CA LYS A 54 -19.30 -1.43 -15.67
C LYS A 54 -18.11 -2.34 -15.36
N THR A 55 -17.98 -2.74 -14.10
CA THR A 55 -16.88 -3.60 -13.67
C THR A 55 -17.23 -5.07 -13.89
N ASP A 56 -16.41 -5.79 -14.66
CA ASP A 56 -16.50 -7.24 -14.70
C ASP A 56 -15.66 -7.83 -13.58
N LYS A 57 -16.31 -8.21 -12.48
CA LYS A 57 -15.65 -8.85 -11.33
C LYS A 57 -14.90 -10.13 -11.71
N LYS A 58 -15.31 -10.84 -12.77
CA LYS A 58 -14.66 -12.07 -13.22
C LYS A 58 -13.25 -11.80 -13.73
N THR A 59 -13.03 -10.65 -14.37
CA THR A 59 -11.70 -10.27 -14.89
C THR A 59 -10.67 -10.04 -13.78
N LEU A 60 -11.11 -9.69 -12.56
CA LEU A 60 -10.22 -9.46 -11.42
C LEU A 60 -9.90 -10.74 -10.66
N TYR A 61 -10.61 -11.85 -10.90
CA TYR A 61 -10.45 -13.08 -10.12
C TYR A 61 -9.02 -13.66 -10.18
N PRO A 62 -8.38 -13.79 -11.35
CA PRO A 62 -7.00 -14.29 -11.42
C PRO A 62 -6.00 -13.41 -10.65
N TRP A 63 -6.25 -12.10 -10.64
CA TRP A 63 -5.42 -11.16 -9.89
C TRP A 63 -5.58 -11.34 -8.38
N TRP A 64 -6.80 -11.50 -7.90
CA TRP A 64 -7.06 -11.79 -6.48
C TRP A 64 -6.47 -13.13 -6.04
N GLU A 65 -6.53 -14.17 -6.88
CA GLU A 65 -5.84 -15.44 -6.60
C GLU A 65 -4.33 -15.26 -6.46
N GLN A 66 -3.72 -14.47 -7.35
CA GLN A 66 -2.28 -14.19 -7.29
C GLN A 66 -1.90 -13.47 -5.98
N ILE A 67 -2.70 -12.48 -5.57
CA ILE A 67 -2.52 -11.79 -4.28
C ILE A 67 -2.67 -12.76 -3.11
N ALA A 68 -3.66 -13.66 -3.16
CA ALA A 68 -3.87 -14.66 -2.11
C ALA A 68 -2.66 -15.59 -1.97
N LYS A 69 -2.06 -16.04 -3.09
CA LYS A 69 -0.81 -16.83 -3.08
C LYS A 69 0.34 -16.10 -2.39
N TRP A 70 0.50 -14.80 -2.64
CA TRP A 70 1.54 -14.00 -1.97
C TRP A 70 1.27 -13.81 -0.48
N ARG A 71 0.01 -13.56 -0.09
CA ARG A 71 -0.39 -13.46 1.33
C ARG A 71 -0.19 -14.77 2.07
N ALA A 72 -0.48 -15.90 1.44
CA ALA A 72 -0.31 -17.24 2.02
C ALA A 72 1.15 -17.59 2.35
N ARG A 73 2.13 -16.87 1.79
CA ARG A 73 3.53 -17.01 2.17
C ARG A 73 3.78 -16.58 3.63
N ASP A 74 2.90 -15.76 4.19
CA ASP A 74 3.00 -15.22 5.55
C ASP A 74 4.40 -14.68 5.85
N SER A 75 4.87 -13.77 4.98
CA SER A 75 6.27 -13.30 5.00
C SER A 75 6.64 -12.49 6.25
N LEU A 76 5.66 -12.14 7.07
CA LEU A 76 5.86 -11.45 8.35
C LEU A 76 5.94 -12.43 9.54
N ALA A 77 5.69 -13.72 9.31
CA ALA A 77 5.85 -14.75 10.33
C ALA A 77 7.29 -14.78 10.86
N PHE A 78 7.42 -14.99 12.17
CA PHE A 78 8.69 -15.12 12.86
C PHE A 78 8.65 -16.34 13.78
N LYS A 79 9.81 -16.93 14.05
CA LYS A 79 9.91 -18.04 15.00
C LYS A 79 9.99 -17.48 16.42
N PRO A 80 9.16 -17.97 17.36
CA PRO A 80 9.29 -17.60 18.76
C PRO A 80 10.62 -18.11 19.32
N ASN A 81 11.14 -17.41 20.32
CA ASN A 81 12.27 -17.85 21.12
C ASN A 81 11.85 -17.79 22.60
N ASN A 82 12.11 -18.86 23.35
CA ASN A 82 11.73 -18.94 24.75
C ASN A 82 12.72 -18.23 25.68
N ASP A 83 13.95 -17.99 25.23
CA ASP A 83 15.01 -17.39 26.03
C ASP A 83 15.07 -15.86 25.88
N VAL A 84 14.50 -15.33 24.78
CA VAL A 84 14.49 -13.89 24.49
C VAL A 84 13.15 -13.43 23.94
N ILE A 85 12.76 -12.19 24.30
CA ILE A 85 11.58 -11.55 23.74
C ILE A 85 11.90 -11.12 22.31
N MET A 86 11.23 -11.72 21.33
CA MET A 86 11.35 -11.32 19.93
C MET A 86 10.76 -9.90 19.75
N PRO A 87 11.44 -8.97 19.07
CA PRO A 87 10.92 -7.62 18.88
C PRO A 87 9.59 -7.60 18.11
N GLN A 88 9.43 -8.51 17.14
CA GLN A 88 8.16 -8.72 16.44
C GLN A 88 7.03 -9.12 17.41
N HIS A 89 7.34 -9.99 18.37
CA HIS A 89 6.40 -10.41 19.40
C HIS A 89 6.01 -9.26 20.32
N ALA A 90 6.97 -8.43 20.73
CA ALA A 90 6.69 -7.25 21.55
C ALA A 90 5.71 -6.28 20.86
N ILE A 91 5.95 -5.97 19.58
CA ILE A 91 5.06 -5.09 18.79
C ILE A 91 3.69 -5.74 18.57
N GLN A 92 3.65 -7.05 18.28
CA GLN A 92 2.40 -7.77 18.13
C GLN A 92 1.56 -7.73 19.42
N ARG A 93 2.18 -7.97 20.58
CA ARG A 93 1.51 -7.92 21.87
C ARG A 93 1.03 -6.53 22.22
N LEU A 94 1.82 -5.49 21.91
CA LEU A 94 1.38 -4.10 22.04
C LEU A 94 0.11 -3.86 21.23
N TYR A 95 0.12 -4.19 19.94
CA TYR A 95 -1.06 -4.04 19.07
C TYR A 95 -2.27 -4.82 19.60
N GLU A 96 -2.11 -6.08 19.99
CA GLU A 96 -3.21 -6.91 20.50
C GLU A 96 -3.88 -6.31 21.74
N LEU A 97 -3.10 -5.67 22.61
CA LEU A 97 -3.58 -5.04 23.83
C LEU A 97 -4.17 -3.65 23.60
N THR A 98 -3.81 -2.96 22.52
CA THR A 98 -4.22 -1.55 22.29
C THR A 98 -5.14 -1.34 21.09
N LYS A 99 -5.38 -2.35 20.23
CA LYS A 99 -6.20 -2.23 19.00
C LYS A 99 -7.64 -1.77 19.17
N HIS A 100 -8.15 -1.69 20.40
CA HIS A 100 -9.50 -1.22 20.73
C HIS A 100 -9.51 0.23 21.24
N LEU A 101 -8.35 0.86 21.34
CA LEU A 101 -8.15 2.24 21.78
C LEU A 101 -7.71 3.11 20.59
N ASP A 102 -7.83 4.42 20.73
CA ASP A 102 -7.22 5.39 19.81
C ASP A 102 -5.72 5.55 20.10
N THR A 103 -4.92 4.60 19.61
CA THR A 103 -3.50 4.47 19.96
C THR A 103 -2.60 5.14 18.92
N TYR A 104 -1.76 6.07 19.37
CA TYR A 104 -0.73 6.71 18.55
C TYR A 104 0.62 6.00 18.76
N ILE A 105 1.30 5.64 17.68
CA ILE A 105 2.63 5.01 17.70
C ILE A 105 3.66 5.98 17.14
N THR A 106 4.70 6.27 17.91
CA THR A 106 5.85 7.08 17.49
C THR A 106 7.11 6.24 17.55
N THR A 107 7.98 6.35 16.55
CA THR A 107 9.26 5.62 16.49
C THR A 107 10.38 6.55 16.03
N GLU A 108 11.61 6.25 16.44
CA GLU A 108 12.83 6.83 15.85
C GLU A 108 13.25 6.02 14.62
N VAL A 109 14.54 6.04 14.27
CA VAL A 109 15.13 5.27 13.16
C VAL A 109 15.79 3.99 13.70
N GLY A 110 15.59 2.87 12.98
CA GLY A 110 16.20 1.57 13.28
C GLY A 110 16.31 0.70 12.02
#